data_AF-A0A238YJA3-F1
#
_entry.id   AF-A0A238YJA3-F1
#
_cell.length_a   1.000
_cell.length_b   1.000
_cell.length_c   1.000
_cell.angle_alpha   90.00
_cell.angle_beta   90.00
_cell.angle_gamma   90.00
#
_symmetry.space_group_name_H-M   'P 1'
#
loop_
_entity.id
_entity.type
_entity.pdbx_description
1 polymer ?
#
loop_
_entity_poly.entity_id
_entity_poly.type
_entity_poly.pdbx_seq_one_letter_code
_entity_poly.pdbx_strand_id
1 'polypeptide(L)'
;MHPDTLGNILLAGIGLLVVLALVAIPFAKKKRDRKVADLARQLSAVERSNDLSNPPSFGVRPRTITGVGGVPRIHGDFDRVIEASYHGHTVLVIDYTLNWNFKDSRTGETIDRWNIYDPGHVGVENTKRGETMQVPQISRGDTSRRIIYERHMVQVRTPSVPTLCIQRRMRNFRRNHPTSMHFVSDEDLEEYTVGDARFDELFQVLTAEPAFAGAVLSQPVVHAMTSDKWFHKRMVVFEGGALWTQDKAHMYDTDIRDTIDRLIRFGQMIPQDVWNRHRLTQ
;
A
#
# COMPACT_ATOMS: atom_id res chain seq x y z
N MET A 1 34.15 42.05 -7.26
CA MET A 1 33.79 40.66 -6.89
C MET A 1 34.40 39.73 -7.93
N HIS A 2 35.38 38.92 -7.54
CA HIS A 2 36.13 38.07 -8.47
C HIS A 2 35.29 36.84 -8.87
N PRO A 3 35.16 36.53 -10.17
CA PRO A 3 34.38 35.40 -10.68
C PRO A 3 34.87 34.03 -10.17
N ASP A 4 36.12 33.93 -9.73
CA ASP A 4 36.73 32.68 -9.26
C ASP A 4 36.22 32.21 -7.88
N THR A 5 35.68 33.13 -7.09
CA THR A 5 35.18 32.81 -5.73
C THR A 5 33.86 32.05 -5.77
N LEU A 6 33.01 32.32 -6.77
CA LEU A 6 31.71 31.66 -6.93
C LEU A 6 31.85 30.22 -7.44
N GLY A 7 32.82 29.95 -8.31
CA GLY A 7 33.09 28.60 -8.83
C GLY A 7 33.54 27.61 -7.74
N ASN A 8 34.41 28.06 -6.83
CA ASN A 8 34.92 27.22 -5.75
C ASN A 8 33.87 26.92 -4.67
N ILE A 9 32.95 27.85 -4.40
CA ILE A 9 31.82 27.63 -3.48
C ILE A 9 30.82 26.63 -4.07
N LEU A 10 30.56 26.71 -5.38
CA LEU A 10 29.66 25.78 -6.07
C LEU A 10 30.23 24.35 -6.08
N LEU A 11 31.52 24.19 -6.36
CA LEU A 11 32.21 22.90 -6.33
C LEU A 11 32.25 22.27 -4.93
N ALA A 12 32.50 23.06 -3.88
CA ALA A 12 32.47 22.59 -2.50
C ALA A 12 31.05 22.15 -2.07
N GLY A 13 30.02 22.88 -2.49
CA GLY A 13 28.62 22.54 -2.23
C GLY A 13 28.20 21.22 -2.91
N ILE A 14 28.61 21.02 -4.17
CA ILE A 14 28.35 19.77 -4.90
C ILE A 14 29.08 18.59 -4.25
N GLY A 15 30.35 18.78 -3.86
CA GLY A 15 31.13 17.74 -3.17
C GLY A 15 30.49 17.28 -1.85
N LEU A 16 29.97 18.22 -1.05
CA LEU A 16 29.29 17.91 0.20
C LEU A 16 27.97 17.14 -0.04
N LEU A 17 27.20 17.53 -1.06
CA LEU A 17 25.95 16.84 -1.41
C LEU A 17 26.20 15.40 -1.90
N VAL A 18 27.25 15.17 -2.69
CA VAL A 18 27.63 13.83 -3.15
C VAL A 18 28.06 12.95 -1.97
N VAL A 19 28.84 13.49 -1.02
CA VAL A 19 29.25 12.73 0.18
C VAL A 19 28.06 12.43 1.08
N LEU A 20 27.15 13.39 1.29
CA LEU A 20 25.91 13.16 2.05
C LEU A 20 25.03 12.10 1.41
N ALA A 21 24.89 12.09 0.09
CA ALA A 21 24.20 11.04 -0.64
C ALA A 21 24.89 9.68 -0.43
N LEU A 22 26.20 9.58 -0.70
CA LEU A 22 26.94 8.31 -0.60
C LEU A 22 26.89 7.67 0.80
N VAL A 23 26.75 8.47 1.86
CA VAL A 23 26.63 7.97 3.24
C VAL A 23 25.18 7.74 3.65
N ALA A 24 24.25 8.68 3.39
CA ALA A 24 22.87 8.57 3.89
C ALA A 24 22.10 7.40 3.25
N ILE A 25 22.38 7.09 1.98
CA ILE A 25 21.71 6.05 1.20
C ILE A 25 21.90 4.64 1.80
N PRO A 26 23.14 4.15 1.99
CA PRO A 26 23.36 2.84 2.59
C PRO A 26 22.86 2.76 4.04
N PHE A 27 22.85 3.87 4.78
CA PHE A 27 22.29 3.91 6.12
C PHE A 27 20.77 3.72 6.15
N ALA A 28 20.02 4.38 5.26
CA ALA A 28 18.57 4.23 5.16
C ALA A 28 18.18 2.79 4.76
N LYS A 29 18.85 2.22 3.76
CA LYS A 29 18.64 0.82 3.34
C LYS A 29 18.96 -0.16 4.46
N LYS A 30 20.11 -0.01 5.13
CA LYS A 30 20.51 -0.87 6.25
C LYS A 30 19.56 -0.77 7.45
N LYS A 31 18.95 0.40 7.68
CA LYS A 31 17.93 0.59 8.72
C LYS A 31 16.63 -0.15 8.36
N ARG A 32 16.17 -0.05 7.11
CA ARG A 32 15.02 -0.82 6.59
C ARG A 32 15.25 -2.32 6.74
N ASP A 33 16.37 -2.83 6.22
CA ASP A 33 16.71 -4.25 6.25
C ASP A 33 16.76 -4.81 7.69
N ARG A 34 17.32 -4.05 8.64
CA ARG A 34 17.34 -4.44 10.07
C ARG A 34 15.93 -4.54 10.64
N LYS A 35 15.08 -3.56 10.39
CA LYS A 35 13.71 -3.53 10.90
C LYS A 35 12.86 -4.68 10.31
N VAL A 36 13.05 -5.01 9.03
CA VAL A 36 12.41 -6.18 8.40
C VAL A 36 12.88 -7.48 9.06
N ALA A 37 14.19 -7.65 9.24
CA ALA A 37 14.75 -8.82 9.91
C ALA A 37 14.29 -8.93 11.37
N ASP A 38 14.17 -7.80 12.08
CA ASP A 38 13.60 -7.75 13.43
C ASP A 38 12.16 -8.22 13.44
N LEU A 39 11.32 -7.74 12.52
CA LEU A 39 9.93 -8.18 12.37
C LEU A 39 9.84 -9.69 12.05
N ALA A 40 10.65 -10.18 11.12
CA ALA A 40 10.68 -11.60 10.77
C ALA A 40 11.06 -12.48 11.97
N ARG A 41 12.10 -12.11 12.72
CA ARG A 41 12.48 -12.80 13.96
C ARG A 41 11.36 -12.79 14.99
N GLN A 42 10.75 -11.62 15.16
CA GLN A 42 9.66 -11.39 16.09
C GLN A 42 8.42 -12.23 15.80
N LEU A 43 8.14 -12.49 14.53
CA LEU A 43 7.04 -13.33 14.07
C LEU A 43 7.43 -14.81 13.94
N SER A 44 8.67 -15.18 14.27
CA SER A 44 9.22 -16.52 13.99
C SER A 44 9.00 -16.94 12.54
N ALA A 45 9.21 -16.00 11.62
CA ALA A 45 8.76 -16.07 10.24
C ALA A 45 9.86 -16.53 9.28
N VAL A 46 9.44 -17.00 8.11
CA VAL A 46 10.32 -17.20 6.95
C VAL A 46 10.29 -15.93 6.12
N GLU A 47 11.43 -15.26 6.01
CA GLU A 47 11.61 -14.14 5.07
C GLU A 47 11.91 -14.69 3.67
N ARG A 48 11.24 -14.14 2.67
CA ARG A 48 11.51 -14.39 1.25
C ARG A 48 11.77 -13.06 0.56
N SER A 49 12.92 -12.94 -0.09
CA SER A 49 13.18 -11.85 -1.03
C SER A 49 12.47 -12.11 -2.35
N ASN A 50 12.28 -11.08 -3.16
CA ASN A 50 11.71 -11.21 -4.49
C ASN A 50 12.55 -12.15 -5.39
N ASP A 51 12.15 -13.40 -5.42
CA ASP A 51 12.54 -14.37 -6.42
C ASP A 51 11.25 -14.82 -7.10
N LEU A 52 11.08 -14.46 -8.37
CA LEU A 52 9.92 -14.83 -9.17
C LEU A 52 9.71 -16.36 -9.24
N SER A 53 10.75 -17.15 -8.93
CA SER A 53 10.65 -18.60 -8.85
C SER A 53 10.00 -19.13 -7.57
N ASN A 54 9.82 -18.30 -6.54
CA ASN A 54 9.26 -18.70 -5.24
C ASN A 54 8.24 -17.68 -4.69
N PRO A 55 7.04 -17.60 -5.29
CA PRO A 55 6.01 -16.67 -4.87
C PRO A 55 5.50 -16.93 -3.44
N PRO A 56 4.76 -15.98 -2.84
CA PRO A 56 4.02 -16.22 -1.60
C PRO A 56 3.11 -17.44 -1.73
N SER A 57 2.95 -18.19 -0.64
CA SER A 57 2.18 -19.44 -0.67
C SER A 57 0.66 -19.26 -0.81
N PHE A 58 0.14 -18.04 -0.64
CA PHE A 58 -1.27 -17.69 -0.80
C PHE A 58 -1.46 -16.18 -1.02
N GLY A 59 -2.72 -15.78 -1.21
CA GLY A 59 -3.14 -14.39 -1.20
C GLY A 59 -2.91 -13.69 -2.52
N VAL A 60 -3.02 -12.36 -2.49
CA VAL A 60 -2.85 -11.51 -3.65
C VAL A 60 -1.45 -10.91 -3.69
N ARG A 61 -0.96 -10.62 -4.90
CA ARG A 61 0.26 -9.82 -5.08
C ARG A 61 -0.13 -8.36 -5.26
N PRO A 62 0.70 -7.41 -4.81
CA PRO A 62 0.51 -6.01 -5.16
C PRO A 62 0.42 -5.87 -6.69
N ARG A 63 -0.71 -5.34 -7.17
CA ARG A 63 -0.90 -5.00 -8.58
C ARG A 63 -0.79 -3.49 -8.73
N THR A 64 -0.21 -3.04 -9.84
CA THR A 64 -0.31 -1.63 -10.24
C THR A 64 -1.31 -1.58 -11.39
N ILE A 65 -2.53 -1.09 -11.16
CA ILE A 65 -3.47 -0.85 -12.26
C ILE A 65 -3.23 0.55 -12.84
N THR A 66 -3.32 0.59 -14.16
CA THR A 66 -3.24 1.74 -15.04
C THR A 66 -4.21 2.85 -14.64
N GLY A 67 -3.68 4.04 -14.36
CA GLY A 67 -4.46 5.27 -14.47
C GLY A 67 -4.65 5.63 -15.95
N VAL A 68 -5.78 6.29 -16.27
CA VAL A 68 -6.10 6.85 -17.59
C VAL A 68 -4.89 7.62 -18.14
N GLY A 69 -4.26 7.06 -19.18
CA GLY A 69 -3.15 7.68 -19.93
C GLY A 69 -1.76 7.07 -19.76
N GLY A 70 -1.51 6.17 -18.80
CA GLY A 70 -0.21 5.50 -18.61
C GLY A 70 -0.14 4.12 -19.27
N VAL A 71 1.03 3.66 -19.72
CA VAL A 71 1.23 2.23 -20.02
C VAL A 71 1.47 1.52 -18.68
N PRO A 72 0.69 0.49 -18.31
CA PRO A 72 0.93 -0.24 -17.07
C PRO A 72 2.17 -1.11 -17.28
N ARG A 73 3.24 -0.88 -16.53
CA ARG A 73 4.21 -1.95 -16.31
C ARG A 73 3.70 -2.81 -15.17
N ILE A 74 3.41 -4.07 -15.49
CA ILE A 74 3.22 -5.15 -14.53
C ILE A 74 4.55 -5.31 -13.80
N HIS A 75 4.74 -4.60 -12.70
CA HIS A 75 5.75 -4.96 -11.72
C HIS A 75 5.02 -5.64 -10.58
N GLY A 76 4.80 -6.94 -10.74
CA GLY A 76 4.33 -7.84 -9.68
C GLY A 76 5.35 -8.04 -8.56
N ASP A 77 6.38 -7.20 -8.50
CA ASP A 77 7.56 -7.42 -7.69
C ASP A 77 7.38 -6.68 -6.37
N PHE A 78 6.96 -7.42 -5.36
CA PHE A 78 7.21 -7.02 -3.98
C PHE A 78 8.71 -6.91 -3.77
N ASP A 79 9.17 -6.06 -2.86
CA ASP A 79 10.58 -6.00 -2.48
C ASP A 79 10.91 -7.19 -1.56
N ARG A 80 10.02 -7.45 -0.60
CA ARG A 80 10.16 -8.50 0.42
C ARG A 80 8.81 -9.04 0.84
N VAL A 81 8.79 -10.32 1.22
CA VAL A 81 7.65 -10.99 1.82
C VAL A 81 8.09 -11.67 3.10
N ILE A 82 7.33 -11.49 4.17
CA ILE A 82 7.45 -12.24 5.41
C ILE A 82 6.23 -13.16 5.49
N GLU A 83 6.47 -14.48 5.55
CA GLU A 83 5.42 -15.47 5.79
C GLU A 83 5.59 -16.07 7.19
N ALA A 84 4.54 -16.02 8.01
CA ALA A 84 4.60 -16.45 9.40
C ALA A 84 3.36 -17.23 9.82
N SER A 85 3.52 -18.05 10.85
CA SER A 85 2.39 -18.56 11.64
C SER A 85 2.24 -17.68 12.88
N TYR A 86 1.10 -17.00 13.04
CA TYR A 86 0.86 -16.05 14.11
C TYR A 86 -0.52 -16.29 14.73
N HIS A 87 -0.57 -16.61 16.03
CA HIS A 87 -1.80 -17.01 16.74
C HIS A 87 -2.65 -18.08 16.04
N GLY A 88 -2.00 -19.05 15.39
CA GLY A 88 -2.68 -20.14 14.66
C GLY A 88 -3.16 -19.75 13.26
N HIS A 89 -2.84 -18.54 12.79
CA HIS A 89 -3.14 -18.07 11.44
C HIS A 89 -1.87 -17.98 10.59
N THR A 90 -1.96 -18.34 9.31
CA THR A 90 -0.89 -18.06 8.34
C THR A 90 -1.04 -16.62 7.85
N VAL A 91 0.01 -15.83 7.99
CA VAL A 91 0.01 -14.40 7.64
C VAL A 91 1.13 -14.07 6.64
N LEU A 92 0.87 -13.09 5.79
CA LEU A 92 1.87 -12.49 4.90
C LEU A 92 1.99 -11.01 5.18
N VAL A 93 3.22 -10.52 5.24
CA VAL A 93 3.53 -9.10 5.22
C VAL A 93 4.38 -8.84 3.99
N ILE A 94 3.84 -8.06 3.06
CA ILE A 94 4.45 -7.79 1.77
C ILE A 94 4.87 -6.33 1.75
N ASP A 95 6.17 -6.09 1.61
CA ASP A 95 6.74 -4.75 1.39
C ASP A 95 6.95 -4.55 -0.10
N TYR A 96 6.49 -3.44 -0.67
CA TYR A 96 6.59 -3.18 -2.10
C TYR A 96 6.70 -1.69 -2.40
N THR A 97 7.39 -1.41 -3.50
CA THR A 97 7.63 -0.04 -3.96
C THR A 97 6.81 0.24 -5.22
N LEU A 98 5.92 1.23 -5.15
CA LEU A 98 5.22 1.75 -6.33
C LEU A 98 6.05 2.81 -7.01
N ASN A 99 6.35 2.59 -8.28
CA ASN A 99 6.97 3.57 -9.16
C ASN A 99 5.91 4.21 -10.05
N TRP A 100 5.69 5.51 -9.88
CA TRP A 100 4.87 6.29 -10.81
C TRP A 100 5.75 6.94 -11.87
N ASN A 101 5.64 6.45 -13.10
CA ASN A 101 6.21 7.10 -14.28
C ASN A 101 5.20 8.11 -14.81
N PHE A 102 5.61 9.36 -14.95
CA PHE A 102 4.84 10.36 -15.67
C PHE A 102 5.19 10.27 -17.16
N LYS A 103 4.17 10.34 -18.04
CA LYS A 103 4.40 10.63 -19.45
C LYS A 103 4.73 12.10 -19.60
N ASP A 104 5.73 12.41 -20.42
CA ASP A 104 5.95 13.80 -20.80
C ASP A 104 4.78 14.26 -21.67
N SER A 105 4.06 15.27 -21.18
CA SER A 105 2.93 15.87 -21.89
C SER A 105 3.26 16.46 -23.28
N ARG A 106 4.54 16.74 -23.57
CA ARG A 106 4.99 17.32 -24.84
C ARG A 106 5.37 16.27 -25.87
N THR A 107 6.05 15.22 -25.47
CA THR A 107 6.56 14.20 -26.40
C THR A 107 5.67 12.96 -26.46
N GLY A 108 4.76 12.78 -25.48
CA GLY A 108 3.96 11.57 -25.33
C GLY A 108 4.78 10.35 -24.90
N GLU A 109 6.10 10.50 -24.75
CA GLU A 109 7.00 9.42 -24.38
C GLU A 109 6.87 9.08 -22.89
N THR A 110 6.94 7.79 -22.61
CA THR A 110 7.07 7.31 -21.23
C THR A 110 8.53 7.47 -20.83
N ILE A 111 8.81 8.29 -19.82
CA ILE A 111 10.17 8.45 -19.31
C ILE A 111 10.51 7.22 -18.47
N ASP A 112 10.98 6.17 -19.14
CA ASP A 112 11.52 4.98 -18.49
C ASP A 112 12.99 5.23 -18.11
N ARG A 113 13.23 5.76 -16.91
CA ARG A 113 14.58 5.73 -16.33
C ARG A 113 14.65 4.68 -15.21
N TRP A 114 15.14 3.50 -15.59
CA TRP A 114 15.75 2.56 -14.67
C TRP A 114 17.09 3.10 -14.21
N ASN A 115 17.06 3.94 -13.18
CA ASN A 115 18.22 4.07 -12.30
C ASN A 115 17.85 3.52 -10.94
N ILE A 116 18.63 2.54 -10.53
CA ILE A 116 18.72 2.03 -9.16
C ILE A 116 18.83 3.24 -8.23
N TYR A 117 17.89 3.34 -7.29
CA TYR A 117 17.98 4.07 -6.02
C TYR A 117 19.07 5.18 -5.96
N ASP A 118 18.69 6.44 -6.25
CA ASP A 118 19.42 7.63 -5.79
C ASP A 118 18.52 8.45 -4.83
N PRO A 119 18.62 8.24 -3.51
CA PRO A 119 17.87 8.99 -2.49
C PRO A 119 18.22 10.47 -2.35
N GLY A 120 18.98 11.08 -3.25
CA GLY A 120 19.32 12.50 -3.14
C GLY A 120 18.16 13.48 -3.30
N HIS A 121 16.97 13.07 -3.75
CA HIS A 121 15.93 14.01 -4.21
C HIS A 121 14.49 13.70 -3.79
N VAL A 122 14.21 13.51 -2.50
CA VAL A 122 12.90 13.93 -1.94
C VAL A 122 13.03 14.27 -0.45
N GLY A 123 13.16 15.56 -0.13
CA GLY A 123 12.75 16.06 1.18
C GLY A 123 11.22 16.14 1.21
N VAL A 124 10.55 15.22 1.90
CA VAL A 124 9.19 15.47 2.38
C VAL A 124 9.33 16.02 3.79
N GLU A 125 9.38 17.35 3.90
CA GLU A 125 9.20 18.02 5.18
C GLU A 125 7.80 17.69 5.72
N ASN A 126 7.77 17.07 6.89
CA ASN A 126 6.57 16.71 7.61
C ASN A 126 6.16 17.91 8.48
N THR A 127 5.35 18.82 7.94
CA THR A 127 4.95 20.03 8.67
C THR A 127 3.69 19.76 9.49
N LYS A 128 3.88 19.33 10.74
CA LYS A 128 2.92 19.59 11.82
C LYS A 128 2.94 21.10 12.13
N ARG A 129 2.12 21.90 11.43
CA ARG A 129 1.56 23.20 11.89
C ARG A 129 0.73 23.78 10.75
N GLY A 130 -0.44 24.31 11.07
CA GLY A 130 -1.46 24.76 10.11
C GLY A 130 -1.08 26.00 9.32
N GLU A 131 -0.08 25.90 8.45
CA GLU A 131 0.23 26.90 7.43
C GLU A 131 -0.18 26.37 6.05
N THR A 132 -0.95 27.18 5.33
CA THR A 132 -1.34 26.91 3.94
C THR A 132 -0.08 26.90 3.07
N MET A 133 0.36 25.71 2.68
CA MET A 133 1.53 25.53 1.85
C MET A 133 1.23 26.05 0.44
N GLN A 134 1.88 27.16 0.04
CA GLN A 134 1.99 27.49 -1.38
C GLN A 134 2.82 26.39 -2.05
N VAL A 135 2.20 25.63 -2.94
CA VAL A 135 2.90 24.75 -3.87
C VAL A 135 3.90 25.62 -4.62
N PRO A 136 5.22 25.34 -4.61
CA PRO A 136 6.18 26.13 -5.35
C PRO A 136 5.76 26.16 -6.81
N GLN A 137 5.62 27.35 -7.41
CA GLN A 137 5.50 27.46 -8.85
C GLN A 137 6.82 26.98 -9.46
N ILE A 138 6.82 25.73 -9.93
CA ILE A 138 7.98 25.11 -10.54
C ILE A 138 8.19 25.76 -11.91
N SER A 139 9.39 26.27 -12.12
CA SER A 139 9.84 26.87 -13.37
C SER A 139 9.69 25.88 -14.53
N ARG A 140 9.16 26.41 -15.64
CA ARG A 140 8.80 25.74 -16.88
C ARG A 140 10.04 25.15 -17.57
N GLY A 141 10.50 23.95 -17.19
CA GLY A 141 11.66 23.35 -17.86
C GLY A 141 12.18 21.99 -17.39
N ASP A 142 11.81 21.49 -16.21
CA ASP A 142 12.41 20.26 -15.65
C ASP A 142 11.33 19.27 -15.19
N THR A 143 10.90 18.37 -16.08
CA THR A 143 9.69 17.54 -15.94
C THR A 143 9.94 16.03 -15.81
N SER A 144 10.93 15.60 -15.00
CA SER A 144 11.05 14.17 -14.68
C SER A 144 11.48 13.87 -13.23
N ARG A 145 10.59 14.13 -12.27
CA ARG A 145 10.73 13.59 -10.91
C ARG A 145 9.96 12.28 -10.77
N ARG A 146 10.69 11.19 -10.53
CA ARG A 146 10.13 9.88 -10.13
C ARG A 146 9.60 10.00 -8.72
N ILE A 147 8.33 9.67 -8.51
CA ILE A 147 7.77 9.56 -7.16
C ILE A 147 7.74 8.08 -6.79
N ILE A 148 8.51 7.75 -5.76
CA ILE A 148 8.62 6.41 -5.19
C ILE A 148 7.72 6.37 -3.96
N TYR A 149 6.73 5.49 -3.95
CA TYR A 149 5.91 5.25 -2.77
C TYR A 149 6.22 3.87 -2.20
N GLU A 150 6.79 3.84 -1.00
CA GLU A 150 6.92 2.60 -0.24
C GLU A 150 5.56 2.28 0.39
N ARG A 151 5.11 1.04 0.21
CA ARG A 151 3.84 0.53 0.73
C ARG A 151 4.04 -0.85 1.31
N HIS A 152 3.11 -1.24 2.17
CA HIS A 152 3.02 -2.62 2.58
C HIS A 152 1.58 -3.11 2.54
N MET A 153 1.45 -4.42 2.42
CA MET A 153 0.21 -5.16 2.47
C MET A 153 0.32 -6.23 3.54
N VAL A 154 -0.70 -6.35 4.38
CA VAL A 154 -0.81 -7.40 5.40
C VAL A 154 -1.96 -8.30 5.01
N GLN A 155 -1.71 -9.60 4.97
CA GLN A 155 -2.70 -10.61 4.59
C GLN A 155 -2.79 -11.69 5.67
N VAL A 156 -4.00 -12.13 5.95
CA VAL A 156 -4.31 -13.30 6.78
C VAL A 156 -4.95 -14.33 5.87
N ARG A 157 -4.45 -15.57 5.87
CA ARG A 157 -5.02 -16.65 5.05
C ARG A 157 -6.46 -16.93 5.47
N THR A 158 -7.34 -17.02 4.48
CA THR A 158 -8.74 -17.42 4.63
C THR A 158 -9.07 -18.52 3.62
N PRO A 159 -10.21 -19.23 3.76
CA PRO A 159 -10.78 -19.94 2.62
C PRO A 159 -10.96 -19.00 1.43
N SER A 160 -10.90 -19.52 0.19
CA SER A 160 -11.35 -18.75 -0.96
C SER A 160 -12.82 -18.40 -0.80
N VAL A 161 -13.14 -17.12 -0.94
CA VAL A 161 -14.49 -16.53 -0.81
C VAL A 161 -14.68 -15.53 -1.94
N PRO A 162 -15.93 -15.16 -2.29
CA PRO A 162 -16.20 -14.10 -3.23
C PRO A 162 -15.48 -12.81 -2.84
N THR A 163 -15.10 -12.04 -3.86
CA THR A 163 -14.42 -10.77 -3.68
C THR A 163 -15.30 -9.78 -2.92
N LEU A 164 -14.77 -9.20 -1.84
CA LEU A 164 -15.44 -8.17 -1.05
C LEU A 164 -14.42 -7.12 -0.63
N CYS A 165 -14.70 -5.86 -0.94
CA CYS A 165 -13.86 -4.73 -0.58
C CYS A 165 -14.66 -3.73 0.24
N ILE A 166 -14.15 -3.40 1.43
CA ILE A 166 -14.73 -2.42 2.33
C ILE A 166 -13.72 -1.30 2.52
N GLN A 167 -14.08 -0.09 2.10
CA GLN A 167 -13.19 1.07 2.17
C GLN A 167 -13.91 2.30 2.70
N ARG A 168 -13.16 3.29 3.17
CA ARG A 168 -13.75 4.57 3.57
C ARG A 168 -14.45 5.23 2.38
N ARG A 169 -15.70 5.65 2.57
CA ARG A 169 -16.43 6.46 1.60
C ARG A 169 -15.82 7.86 1.51
N MET A 170 -15.37 8.26 0.32
CA MET A 170 -14.80 9.59 0.10
C MET A 170 -15.90 10.57 -0.31
N ARG A 171 -16.30 11.46 0.60
CA ARG A 171 -17.45 12.37 0.40
C ARG A 171 -17.31 13.42 -0.70
N ASN A 172 -16.12 13.70 -1.23
CA ASN A 172 -15.88 14.83 -2.15
C ASN A 172 -14.89 14.53 -3.29
N PHE A 173 -14.53 13.26 -3.52
CA PHE A 173 -13.68 12.93 -4.66
C PHE A 173 -14.55 12.90 -5.92
N ARG A 174 -14.41 13.93 -6.77
CA ARG A 174 -14.92 13.88 -8.16
C ARG A 174 -14.50 12.54 -8.75
N ARG A 175 -15.43 11.87 -9.47
CA ARG A 175 -15.36 10.53 -10.10
C ARG A 175 -14.06 10.13 -10.84
N ASN A 176 -13.04 10.99 -10.92
CA ASN A 176 -11.88 10.86 -11.80
C ASN A 176 -10.54 10.61 -11.08
N HIS A 177 -10.50 10.32 -9.77
CA HIS A 177 -9.26 9.91 -9.09
C HIS A 177 -9.38 8.55 -8.39
N PRO A 178 -9.16 7.46 -9.14
CA PRO A 178 -9.31 6.08 -8.70
C PRO A 178 -8.14 5.57 -7.82
N THR A 179 -7.61 6.38 -6.91
CA THR A 179 -6.30 6.08 -6.28
C THR A 179 -6.28 4.90 -5.28
N SER A 180 -7.42 4.25 -5.01
CA SER A 180 -7.52 3.15 -4.02
C SER A 180 -8.15 1.85 -4.53
N MET A 181 -8.96 1.89 -5.59
CA MET A 181 -9.73 0.71 -6.06
C MET A 181 -8.94 -0.21 -7.01
N HIS A 182 -7.71 0.16 -7.31
CA HIS A 182 -6.88 -0.45 -8.33
C HIS A 182 -6.15 -1.73 -7.90
N PHE A 183 -6.63 -2.43 -6.87
CA PHE A 183 -5.91 -3.56 -6.28
C PHE A 183 -6.73 -4.83 -6.19
N VAL A 184 -8.04 -4.73 -6.40
CA VAL A 184 -8.92 -5.89 -6.48
C VAL A 184 -8.98 -6.33 -7.95
N SER A 185 -9.02 -7.63 -8.24
CA SER A 185 -9.15 -8.14 -9.60
C SER A 185 -10.27 -7.42 -10.36
N ASP A 186 -10.11 -7.26 -11.68
CA ASP A 186 -11.03 -6.61 -12.64
C ASP A 186 -12.38 -7.37 -12.78
N GLU A 187 -12.98 -7.77 -11.67
CA GLU A 187 -14.34 -8.26 -11.59
C GLU A 187 -15.29 -7.06 -11.62
N ASP A 188 -16.46 -7.24 -12.24
CA ASP A 188 -17.56 -6.28 -12.22
C ASP A 188 -18.17 -6.25 -10.80
N LEU A 189 -17.47 -5.59 -9.86
CA LEU A 189 -17.93 -5.43 -8.49
C LEU A 189 -19.06 -4.41 -8.44
N GLU A 190 -20.14 -4.78 -7.77
CA GLU A 190 -21.25 -3.87 -7.51
C GLU A 190 -21.18 -3.25 -6.12
N GLU A 191 -21.75 -2.04 -5.99
CA GLU A 191 -21.83 -1.37 -4.69
C GLU A 191 -22.96 -1.98 -3.85
N TYR A 192 -22.60 -2.44 -2.66
CA TYR A 192 -23.52 -3.00 -1.68
C TYR A 192 -23.82 -1.99 -0.58
N THR A 193 -25.10 -1.88 -0.20
CA THR A 193 -25.55 -1.04 0.92
C THR A 193 -25.96 -1.93 2.08
N VAL A 194 -25.39 -1.69 3.26
CA VAL A 194 -25.63 -2.55 4.43
C VAL A 194 -27.00 -2.25 5.06
N GLY A 195 -27.48 -1.02 4.94
CA GLY A 195 -28.73 -0.54 5.56
C GLY A 195 -28.53 0.04 6.96
N ASP A 196 -27.29 0.16 7.43
CA ASP A 196 -26.94 0.92 8.63
C ASP A 196 -26.47 2.32 8.22
N ALA A 197 -27.24 3.35 8.60
CA ALA A 197 -27.01 4.71 8.14
C ALA A 197 -25.61 5.25 8.49
N ARG A 198 -25.06 4.89 9.65
CA ARG A 198 -23.73 5.35 10.08
C ARG A 198 -22.64 4.61 9.33
N PHE A 199 -22.79 3.31 9.14
CA PHE A 199 -21.85 2.51 8.36
C PHE A 199 -21.83 2.97 6.91
N ASP A 200 -22.98 3.09 6.27
CA ASP A 200 -23.11 3.48 4.87
C ASP A 200 -22.67 4.95 4.65
N GLU A 201 -22.69 5.79 5.67
CA GLU A 201 -22.07 7.12 5.65
C GLU A 201 -20.52 7.06 5.62
N LEU A 202 -19.94 6.14 6.39
CA LEU A 202 -18.49 6.05 6.61
C LEU A 202 -17.78 5.18 5.58
N PHE A 203 -18.44 4.16 5.06
CA PHE A 203 -17.85 3.10 4.25
C PHE A 203 -18.58 2.93 2.91
N GLN A 204 -17.81 2.49 1.92
CA GLN A 204 -18.29 1.96 0.66
C GLN A 204 -17.93 0.48 0.63
N VAL A 205 -18.89 -0.35 0.22
CA VAL A 205 -18.72 -1.79 0.06
C VAL A 205 -18.86 -2.13 -1.41
N LEU A 206 -17.87 -2.79 -1.97
CA LEU A 206 -17.88 -3.33 -3.32
C LEU A 206 -17.79 -4.85 -3.23
N THR A 207 -18.64 -5.58 -3.94
CA THR A 207 -18.69 -7.04 -3.82
C THR A 207 -18.98 -7.70 -5.16
N ALA A 208 -18.44 -8.90 -5.35
CA ALA A 208 -18.83 -9.79 -6.44
C ALA A 208 -20.14 -10.54 -6.12
N GLU A 209 -20.51 -10.64 -4.83
CA GLU A 209 -21.70 -11.35 -4.37
C GLU A 209 -22.37 -10.63 -3.18
N PRO A 210 -23.57 -10.02 -3.36
CA PRO A 210 -24.29 -9.33 -2.27
C PRO A 210 -24.67 -10.23 -1.10
N ALA A 211 -24.99 -11.49 -1.36
CA ALA A 211 -25.35 -12.45 -0.31
C ALA A 211 -24.17 -12.71 0.63
N PHE A 212 -22.95 -12.84 0.08
CA PHE A 212 -21.73 -12.94 0.86
C PHE A 212 -21.45 -11.66 1.65
N ALA A 213 -21.56 -10.48 1.01
CA ALA A 213 -21.38 -9.19 1.67
C ALA A 213 -22.31 -9.02 2.88
N GLY A 214 -23.61 -9.33 2.72
CA GLY A 214 -24.59 -9.26 3.81
C GLY A 214 -24.31 -10.25 4.94
N ALA A 215 -23.77 -11.43 4.64
CA ALA A 215 -23.41 -12.41 5.65
C ALA A 215 -22.15 -12.03 6.44
N VAL A 216 -21.14 -11.44 5.77
CA VAL A 216 -19.93 -10.88 6.40
C VAL A 216 -20.28 -9.66 7.25
N LEU A 217 -21.08 -8.74 6.71
CA LEU A 217 -21.44 -7.46 7.33
C LEU A 217 -22.63 -7.58 8.27
N SER A 218 -22.56 -8.57 9.15
CA SER A 218 -23.47 -8.73 10.29
C SER A 218 -23.38 -7.55 11.26
N GLN A 219 -24.41 -7.37 12.09
CA GLN A 219 -24.47 -6.29 13.09
C GLN A 219 -23.23 -6.17 14.00
N PRO A 220 -22.65 -7.27 14.55
CA PRO A 220 -21.40 -7.20 15.31
C PRO A 220 -20.22 -6.64 14.50
N VAL A 221 -20.09 -7.04 13.24
CA VAL A 221 -19.02 -6.58 12.34
C VAL A 221 -19.20 -5.10 12.01
N VAL A 222 -20.42 -4.69 11.65
CA VAL A 222 -20.80 -3.30 11.39
C VAL A 222 -20.51 -2.41 12.61
N HIS A 223 -20.87 -2.86 13.81
CA HIS A 223 -20.60 -2.14 15.04
C HIS A 223 -19.10 -2.00 15.32
N ALA A 224 -18.33 -3.07 15.13
CA ALA A 224 -16.88 -3.03 15.32
C ALA A 224 -16.20 -2.05 14.35
N MET A 225 -16.56 -2.11 13.06
CA MET A 225 -15.99 -1.21 12.04
C MET A 225 -16.35 0.26 12.26
N THR A 226 -17.59 0.55 12.66
CA THR A 226 -18.03 1.93 12.93
C THR A 226 -17.43 2.51 14.21
N SER A 227 -17.06 1.65 15.17
CA SER A 227 -16.49 2.05 16.46
C SER A 227 -14.97 2.21 16.44
N ASP A 228 -14.27 1.38 15.67
CA ASP A 228 -12.82 1.38 15.60
C ASP A 228 -12.29 2.27 14.47
N LYS A 229 -11.64 3.39 14.85
CA LYS A 229 -11.03 4.37 13.94
C LYS A 229 -9.94 3.79 13.05
N TRP A 230 -9.40 2.61 13.37
CA TRP A 230 -8.45 1.93 12.50
C TRP A 230 -9.07 1.60 11.14
N PHE A 231 -10.32 1.10 11.13
CA PHE A 231 -11.04 0.80 9.88
C PHE A 231 -11.37 2.07 9.09
N HIS A 232 -11.59 3.20 9.75
CA HIS A 232 -11.99 4.46 9.08
C HIS A 232 -10.92 5.00 8.14
N LYS A 233 -9.68 4.51 8.25
CA LYS A 233 -8.53 4.96 7.46
C LYS A 233 -8.04 3.90 6.48
N ARG A 234 -8.57 2.69 6.55
CA ARG A 234 -8.03 1.53 5.83
C ARG A 234 -9.10 0.84 5.03
N MET A 235 -8.64 0.19 3.98
CA MET A 235 -9.44 -0.72 3.19
C MET A 235 -9.24 -2.14 3.75
N VAL A 236 -10.30 -2.93 3.79
CA VAL A 236 -10.28 -4.34 4.15
C VAL A 236 -10.85 -5.11 2.97
N VAL A 237 -10.11 -6.12 2.48
CA VAL A 237 -10.48 -6.86 1.27
C VAL A 237 -10.42 -8.35 1.51
N PHE A 238 -11.37 -9.07 0.93
CA PHE A 238 -11.36 -10.51 0.75
C PHE A 238 -11.09 -10.77 -0.73
N GLU A 239 -9.97 -11.43 -1.03
CA GLU A 239 -9.61 -11.81 -2.40
C GLU A 239 -8.49 -12.86 -2.36
N GLY A 240 -8.47 -13.79 -3.32
CA GLY A 240 -7.35 -14.70 -3.51
C GLY A 240 -7.03 -15.60 -2.31
N GLY A 241 -8.06 -15.98 -1.53
CA GLY A 241 -7.89 -16.75 -0.29
C GLY A 241 -7.21 -15.98 0.84
N ALA A 242 -7.35 -14.65 0.85
CA ALA A 242 -6.83 -13.81 1.90
C ALA A 242 -7.82 -12.72 2.32
N LEU A 243 -7.78 -12.41 3.62
CA LEU A 243 -8.27 -11.17 4.20
C LEU A 243 -7.08 -10.21 4.33
N TRP A 244 -7.11 -9.06 3.66
CA TRP A 244 -5.96 -8.18 3.59
C TRP A 244 -6.27 -6.69 3.69
N THR A 245 -5.24 -5.93 4.05
CA THR A 245 -5.25 -4.46 4.04
C THR A 245 -3.91 -3.95 3.48
N GLN A 246 -3.90 -2.70 3.03
CA GLN A 246 -2.69 -2.00 2.59
C GLN A 246 -2.57 -0.64 3.29
N ASP A 247 -1.33 -0.19 3.48
CA ASP A 247 -1.05 1.13 4.04
C ASP A 247 0.06 1.84 3.25
N LYS A 248 0.11 3.18 3.36
CA LYS A 248 1.07 4.07 2.71
C LYS A 248 2.33 4.30 3.56
N ALA A 249 2.47 3.57 4.66
CA ALA A 249 3.60 3.67 5.56
C ALA A 249 4.63 2.58 5.28
N HIS A 250 5.85 2.79 5.77
CA HIS A 250 6.86 1.74 5.78
C HIS A 250 6.39 0.55 6.63
N MET A 251 6.74 -0.67 6.23
CA MET A 251 6.44 -1.91 6.97
C MET A 251 6.92 -1.88 8.44
N TYR A 252 7.80 -0.94 8.78
CA TYR A 252 8.43 -0.79 10.08
C TYR A 252 8.04 0.47 10.87
N ASP A 253 7.17 1.32 10.32
CA ASP A 253 6.66 2.53 10.98
C ASP A 253 5.19 2.37 11.42
N THR A 254 4.52 1.38 10.85
CA THR A 254 3.19 0.91 11.26
C THR A 254 3.34 -0.27 12.20
N ASP A 255 2.50 -0.36 13.22
CA ASP A 255 2.42 -1.56 14.05
C ASP A 255 1.77 -2.69 13.23
N ILE A 256 2.61 -3.43 12.49
CA ILE A 256 2.21 -4.57 11.67
C ILE A 256 1.51 -5.63 12.54
N ARG A 257 1.92 -5.78 13.81
CA ARG A 257 1.27 -6.74 14.71
C ARG A 257 -0.14 -6.29 15.04
N ASP A 258 -0.33 -5.02 15.41
CA ASP A 258 -1.68 -4.47 15.63
C ASP A 258 -2.55 -4.61 14.37
N THR A 259 -1.97 -4.45 13.18
CA THR A 259 -2.66 -4.70 11.91
C THR A 259 -3.04 -6.17 11.73
N ILE A 260 -2.11 -7.10 11.96
CA ILE A 260 -2.38 -8.55 11.92
C ILE A 260 -3.48 -8.91 12.94
N ASP A 261 -3.35 -8.45 14.18
CA ASP A 261 -4.31 -8.71 15.27
C ASP A 261 -5.70 -8.17 14.94
N ARG A 262 -5.80 -7.02 14.26
CA ARG A 262 -7.09 -6.47 13.82
C ARG A 262 -7.70 -7.27 12.68
N LEU A 263 -6.90 -7.70 11.70
CA LEU A 263 -7.40 -8.57 10.62
C LEU A 263 -7.84 -9.94 11.16
N ILE A 264 -7.07 -10.54 12.08
CA ILE A 264 -7.45 -11.80 12.74
C ILE A 264 -8.75 -11.61 13.52
N ARG A 265 -8.84 -10.58 14.37
CA ARG A 265 -10.08 -10.28 15.12
C ARG A 265 -11.26 -10.03 14.19
N PHE A 266 -11.05 -9.33 13.08
CA PHE A 266 -12.07 -9.11 12.06
C PHE A 266 -12.57 -10.42 11.45
N GLY A 267 -11.65 -11.29 11.02
CA GLY A 267 -11.99 -12.61 10.49
C GLY A 267 -12.71 -13.52 11.50
N GLN A 268 -12.37 -13.40 12.79
CA GLN A 268 -13.01 -14.15 13.87
C GLN A 268 -14.43 -13.67 14.21
N MET A 269 -14.76 -12.41 13.91
CA MET A 269 -16.13 -11.89 14.07
C MET A 269 -17.08 -12.41 12.97
N ILE A 270 -16.55 -12.95 11.88
CA ILE A 270 -17.37 -13.48 10.78
C ILE A 270 -17.94 -14.85 11.18
N PRO A 271 -19.26 -15.07 11.07
CA PRO A 271 -19.88 -16.34 11.43
C PRO A 271 -19.24 -17.54 10.71
N GLN A 272 -19.01 -18.64 11.45
CA GLN A 272 -18.31 -19.82 10.90
C GLN A 272 -19.06 -20.50 9.75
N ASP A 273 -20.38 -20.39 9.69
CA ASP A 273 -21.19 -20.90 8.58
C ASP A 273 -20.91 -20.16 7.27
N VAL A 274 -20.51 -18.89 7.32
CA VAL A 274 -20.06 -18.14 6.13
C VAL A 274 -18.79 -18.76 5.59
N TRP A 275 -17.81 -19.04 6.46
CA TRP A 275 -16.56 -19.70 6.06
C TRP A 275 -16.76 -21.12 5.54
N ASN A 276 -17.63 -21.90 6.19
CA ASN A 276 -17.85 -23.30 5.85
C ASN A 276 -18.56 -23.47 4.51
N ARG A 277 -19.51 -22.57 4.16
CA ARG A 277 -20.19 -22.59 2.86
C ARG A 277 -19.22 -22.55 1.68
N HIS A 278 -18.12 -21.81 1.82
CA HIS A 278 -17.13 -21.66 0.74
C HIS A 278 -15.93 -22.62 0.84
N ARG A 279 -15.81 -23.37 1.94
CA ARG A 279 -14.85 -24.50 2.04
C ARG A 279 -15.34 -25.74 1.28
N LEU A 280 -16.65 -25.95 1.22
CA LEU A 280 -17.24 -27.14 0.59
C LEU A 280 -17.30 -27.08 -0.94
N THR A 281 -17.02 -25.91 -1.51
CA THR A 281 -17.01 -25.67 -2.96
C THR A 281 -15.60 -25.73 -3.57
N GLN A 282 -14.58 -26.06 -2.77
CA GLN A 282 -13.18 -26.26 -3.18
C GLN A 282 -12.80 -27.73 -3.06
#